data_AF-A0A964TWI3-F1
#
_entry.id   AF-A0A964TWI3-F1
#
_cell.length_a   1.000
_cell.length_b   1.000
_cell.length_c   1.000
_cell.angle_alpha   90.00
_cell.angle_beta   90.00
_cell.angle_gamma   90.00
#
_symmetry.space_group_name_H-M   'P 1'
#
loop_
_entity.id
_entity.type
_entity.pdbx_description
1 polymer ?
#
loop_
_entity_poly.entity_id
_entity_poly.type
_entity_poly.pdbx_seq_one_letter_code
_entity_poly.pdbx_strand_id
1 'polypeptide(L)' 'MAKRSFTPRRPIRRAIGWFGIALALPFFVWLPAGFVPGVPNLIEVFGITGLRTPAAVTIAGLLLAAFGFHEA' A
#
# COMPACT_ATOMS: atom_id res chain seq x y z
N MET A 1 -34.67 -0.57 2.34
CA MET A 1 -33.30 -1.09 2.09
C MET A 1 -32.35 -0.37 3.03
N ALA A 2 -32.09 -0.93 4.22
CA ALA A 2 -31.29 -0.26 5.24
C ALA A 2 -29.82 -0.24 4.81
N LYS A 3 -29.27 0.95 4.51
CA LYS A 3 -27.83 1.15 4.40
C LYS A 3 -27.26 0.94 5.80
N ARG A 4 -26.74 -0.25 6.09
CA ARG A 4 -25.92 -0.50 7.27
C ARG A 4 -24.63 0.32 7.06
N SER A 5 -24.64 1.56 7.51
CA SER A 5 -23.44 2.36 7.68
C SER A 5 -22.60 1.66 8.76
N PHE A 6 -21.74 0.74 8.34
CA PHE A 6 -20.60 0.33 9.14
C PHE A 6 -19.78 1.61 9.32
N THR A 7 -20.01 2.32 10.42
CA THR A 7 -19.14 3.39 10.88
C THR A 7 -18.10 2.72 11.77
N PRO A 8 -16.95 2.28 11.23
CA PRO A 8 -15.89 1.71 12.04
C PRO A 8 -15.48 2.72 13.13
N ARG A 9 -15.30 2.24 14.36
CA ARG A 9 -14.83 3.06 15.47
C ARG A 9 -13.49 3.71 15.10
N ARG A 10 -13.24 4.96 15.52
CA ARG A 10 -12.00 5.72 15.26
C ARG A 10 -10.69 4.88 15.31
N PRO A 11 -10.45 3.99 16.31
CA PRO A 11 -9.23 3.19 16.34
C PRO A 11 -9.11 2.16 15.20
N ILE A 12 -10.23 1.57 14.74
CA ILE A 12 -10.23 0.60 13.63
C ILE A 12 -9.86 1.28 12.31
N ARG A 13 -10.35 2.51 12.08
CA ARG A 13 -10.02 3.27 10.87
C ARG A 13 -8.53 3.61 10.82
N ARG A 14 -7.95 4.05 11.94
CA ARG A 14 -6.50 4.26 12.07
C ARG A 14 -5.70 2.99 11.84
N ALA A 15 -6.14 1.85 12.38
CA ALA A 15 -5.47 0.57 12.15
C ALA A 15 -5.47 0.18 10.66
N ILE A 16 -6.60 0.38 9.96
CA ILE A 16 -6.70 0.19 8.51
C ILE A 16 -5.74 1.14 7.77
N GLY A 17 -5.67 2.40 8.21
CA GLY A 17 -4.77 3.41 7.67
C GLY A 17 -3.31 2.98 7.73
N TRP A 18 -2.87 2.60 8.93
CA TRP A 18 -1.51 2.12 9.18
C TRP A 18 -1.19 0.81 8.46
N PHE A 19 -2.15 -0.10 8.36
CA PHE A 19 -1.98 -1.34 7.61
C PHE A 19 -1.78 -1.07 6.12
N GLY A 20 -2.53 -0.13 5.54
CA GLY A 20 -2.34 0.31 4.16
C GLY A 20 -0.94 0.89 3.91
N ILE A 21 -0.44 1.72 4.83
CA ILE A 21 0.94 2.23 4.77
C ILE A 21 1.92 1.07 4.83
N ALA A 22 1.79 0.16 5.81
CA ALA A 22 2.70 -0.96 5.97
C ALA A 22 2.76 -1.87 4.73
N LEU A 23 1.66 -2.00 3.99
CA LEU A 23 1.60 -2.75 2.74
C LEU A 23 2.31 -2.04 1.58
N ALA A 24 2.15 -0.71 1.48
CA ALA A 24 2.72 0.09 0.41
C ALA A 24 4.20 0.43 0.62
N LEU A 25 4.61 0.64 1.87
CA LEU A 25 5.93 1.14 2.25
C LEU A 25 7.10 0.31 1.68
N PRO A 26 7.10 -1.04 1.74
CA PRO A 26 8.23 -1.82 1.25
C PRO A 26 8.47 -1.58 -0.23
N PHE A 27 7.44 -1.64 -1.06
CA PHE A 27 7.55 -1.45 -2.51
C PHE A 27 7.83 0.00 -2.87
N PHE A 28 7.22 0.94 -2.16
CA PHE A 28 7.43 2.36 -2.36
C PHE A 28 8.86 2.79 -2.04
N VAL A 29 9.48 2.22 -1.00
CA VAL A 29 10.88 2.48 -0.61
C VAL A 29 11.86 1.69 -1.47
N TRP A 30 11.50 0.47 -1.88
CA TRP A 30 12.34 -0.34 -2.76
C TRP A 30 12.53 0.32 -4.13
N LEU A 31 11.48 0.96 -4.66
CA LEU A 31 11.52 1.60 -5.97
C LEU A 31 12.68 2.61 -6.12
N PRO A 32 12.88 3.59 -5.21
CA PRO A 32 14.05 4.45 -5.21
C PRO A 32 15.34 3.74 -4.76
N ALA A 33 15.25 2.77 -3.84
CA ALA A 33 16.44 2.01 -3.41
C ALA A 33 17.07 1.21 -4.56
N GLY A 34 16.29 0.78 -5.54
CA GLY A 34 16.78 0.08 -6.74
C GLY A 34 17.65 0.94 -7.67
N PHE A 35 17.77 2.26 -7.44
CA PHE A 35 18.76 3.10 -8.12
C PHE A 35 20.14 3.06 -7.45
N VAL A 36 20.24 2.53 -6.23
CA VAL A 36 21.50 2.40 -5.51
C VAL A 36 22.26 1.17 -6.04
N PRO A 37 23.54 1.32 -6.43
CA PRO A 37 24.36 0.19 -6.85
C PRO A 37 24.43 -0.89 -5.75
N GLY A 38 24.11 -2.14 -6.08
CA GLY A 38 24.15 -3.27 -5.15
C GLY A 38 22.81 -3.62 -4.49
N VAL A 39 21.76 -2.82 -4.67
CA VAL A 39 20.39 -3.19 -4.30
C VAL A 39 19.70 -3.78 -5.53
N PRO A 40 19.18 -5.03 -5.47
CA PRO A 40 18.46 -5.61 -6.60
C PRO A 40 17.21 -4.79 -6.91
N ASN A 41 17.01 -4.43 -8.17
CA ASN A 41 15.88 -3.57 -8.54
C ASN A 41 14.57 -4.41 -8.70
N LEU A 42 13.41 -3.76 -8.68
CA LEU A 42 12.12 -4.47 -8.81
C LEU A 42 11.94 -5.20 -10.16
N ILE A 43 12.53 -4.68 -11.24
CA ILE A 43 12.56 -5.32 -12.57
C ILE A 43 13.47 -6.56 -12.55
N GLU A 44 14.56 -6.55 -11.81
CA GLU A 44 15.46 -7.71 -11.65
C GLU A 44 14.80 -8.81 -10.82
N VAL A 45 14.05 -8.45 -9.78
CA VAL A 45 13.37 -9.42 -8.90
C VAL A 45 12.09 -9.98 -9.53
N PHE A 46 11.26 -9.12 -10.11
CA PHE A 46 9.92 -9.50 -10.60
C PHE A 46 9.81 -9.55 -12.13
N GLY A 47 10.78 -9.00 -12.88
CA GLY A 47 10.67 -8.81 -14.32
C GLY A 47 9.75 -7.67 -14.70
N ILE A 48 9.86 -7.20 -15.96
CA ILE A 48 9.00 -6.14 -16.50
C ILE A 48 7.51 -6.51 -16.38
N THR A 49 7.17 -7.75 -16.73
CA THR A 49 5.79 -8.25 -16.65
C THR A 49 5.31 -8.42 -15.21
N GLY A 50 6.21 -8.77 -14.28
CA GLY A 50 5.86 -8.99 -12.88
C GLY A 50 5.73 -7.70 -12.07
N LEU A 51 6.22 -6.56 -12.56
CA LEU A 51 6.11 -5.25 -11.92
C LEU A 51 4.68 -4.80 -11.63
N ARG A 52 3.71 -5.32 -12.39
CA ARG A 52 2.28 -5.06 -12.20
C ARG A 52 1.79 -5.45 -10.80
N THR A 53 2.33 -6.54 -10.25
CA THR A 53 1.92 -7.07 -8.94
C THR A 53 2.34 -6.13 -7.80
N PRO A 54 3.64 -5.79 -7.62
CA PRO A 54 4.05 -4.84 -6.59
C PRO A 54 3.42 -3.45 -6.79
N ALA A 55 3.23 -3.00 -8.04
CA ALA A 55 2.51 -1.76 -8.31
C ALA A 55 1.05 -1.81 -7.83
N ALA A 56 0.31 -2.87 -8.17
CA ALA A 56 -1.07 -3.05 -7.74
C ALA A 56 -1.18 -3.15 -6.20
N VAL A 57 -0.28 -3.89 -5.55
CA VAL A 57 -0.22 -3.98 -4.08
C VAL A 57 0.04 -2.62 -3.45
N THR A 58 0.98 -1.85 -4.01
CA THR A 58 1.28 -0.49 -3.52
C THR A 58 0.06 0.42 -3.63
N ILE A 59 -0.60 0.43 -4.79
CA ILE A 59 -1.80 1.25 -5.02
C ILE A 59 -2.93 0.83 -4.08
N ALA A 60 -3.18 -0.47 -3.94
CA ALA A 60 -4.20 -0.98 -3.01
C ALA A 60 -3.90 -0.58 -1.56
N GLY A 61 -2.64 -0.69 -1.13
CA GLY A 61 -2.18 -0.24 0.19
C GLY A 61 -2.39 1.26 0.40
N LEU A 62 -2.04 2.10 -0.58
CA LEU A 62 -2.23 3.55 -0.52
C LEU A 62 -3.71 3.94 -0.48
N LEU A 63 -4.57 3.28 -1.28
CA LEU A 63 -6.01 3.50 -1.25
C LEU A 63 -6.62 3.08 0.09
N LEU A 64 -6.15 1.97 0.66
CA LEU A 64 -6.56 1.52 2.00
C LEU A 64 -6.10 2.49 3.08
N ALA A 65 -4.87 3.02 2.96
CA ALA A 65 -4.35 4.04 3.85
C ALA A 65 -5.20 5.31 3.79
N ALA A 66 -5.48 5.81 2.58
CA ALA A 66 -6.33 6.96 2.35
C ALA A 66 -7.73 6.75 2.93
N PHE A 67 -8.34 5.58 2.72
CA PHE A 67 -9.64 5.25 3.30
C PHE A 67 -9.62 5.20 4.83
N GLY A 68 -8.56 4.66 5.42
CA GLY A 68 -8.40 4.55 6.87
C GLY A 68 -8.16 5.89 7.56
N PHE A 69 -7.47 6.83 6.91
CA PHE A 69 -7.21 8.16 7.45
C PHE A 69 -8.24 9.22 7.06
N HIS A 70 -9.06 8.96 6.03
CA HIS A 70 -10.15 9.85 5.66
C HIS A 70 -11.17 9.92 6.82
N GLU A 71 -11.33 11.10 7.43
CA GLU A 71 -12.20 11.36 8.59
C GLU A 71 -11.81 10.62 9.90
N ALA A 72 -10.50 10.36 10.13
CA ALA A 72 -9.96 9.69 11.32
C ALA A 72 -9.63 10.63 12.49
#